data_AF-A0A929YBV0-F1
#
_entry.id   AF-A0A929YBV0-F1
#
_cell.length_a   1.000
_cell.length_b   1.000
_cell.length_c   1.000
_cell.angle_alpha   90.00
_cell.angle_beta   90.00
_cell.angle_gamma   90.00
#
_symmetry.space_group_name_H-M   'P 1'
#
loop_
_entity.id
_entity.type
_entity.pdbx_description
1 polymer ?
#
loop_
_entity_poly.entity_id
_entity_poly.type
_entity_poly.pdbx_seq_one_letter_code
_entity_poly.pdbx_strand_id
1 'polypeptide(L)'
;MKEQLKEFRVKVDDSDKSPGFKFAEQEIRGIPLRIEIGPKDMEKKECVIVRRDTREKITVPLSELSVRVGEVLTRMQADMLARAKKHLETHTYRAANKEEFEEAFKETKGFVKAMWCGDRACEEKIKELYGVSSRCIPFEQEQISKTCVCCGRPAKKMVYWGRSY
;
A
#
# COMPACT_ATOMS: atom_id res chain seq x y z
N MET A 1 26.73 -2.22 -18.67
CA MET A 1 25.52 -1.91 -17.87
C MET A 1 24.23 -2.51 -18.43
N LYS A 2 23.74 -2.12 -19.64
CA LYS A 2 22.52 -2.74 -20.21
C LYS A 2 22.59 -4.28 -20.27
N GLU A 3 23.71 -4.82 -20.75
CA GLU A 3 23.93 -6.27 -20.80
C GLU A 3 23.95 -6.94 -19.42
N GLN A 4 24.53 -6.26 -18.41
CA GLN A 4 24.55 -6.76 -17.03
C GLN A 4 23.15 -6.80 -16.41
N LEU A 5 22.22 -5.98 -16.91
CA LEU A 5 20.86 -5.84 -16.40
C LEU A 5 19.81 -6.39 -17.37
N LYS A 6 20.18 -7.32 -18.26
CA LYS A 6 19.27 -7.88 -19.27
C LYS A 6 18.04 -8.60 -18.70
N GLU A 7 18.12 -9.07 -17.46
CA GLU A 7 17.00 -9.67 -16.74
C GLU A 7 15.98 -8.62 -16.24
N PHE A 8 16.31 -7.34 -16.33
CA PHE A 8 15.46 -6.23 -15.92
C PHE A 8 14.99 -5.39 -17.11
N ARG A 9 13.83 -4.76 -16.96
CA ARG A 9 13.38 -3.75 -17.92
C ARG A 9 14.14 -2.45 -17.69
N VAL A 10 15.14 -2.17 -18.52
CA VAL A 10 16.01 -1.00 -18.41
C VAL A 10 15.74 0.00 -19.53
N LYS A 11 15.65 1.28 -19.16
CA LYS A 11 15.71 2.40 -20.10
C LYS A 11 16.89 3.30 -19.72
N VAL A 12 17.74 3.59 -20.70
CA VAL A 12 18.79 4.61 -20.56
C VAL A 12 18.20 5.93 -21.04
N ASP A 13 18.40 6.99 -20.25
CA ASP A 13 17.99 8.35 -20.59
C ASP A 13 19.23 9.15 -21.03
N ASP A 14 19.49 9.09 -22.32
CA ASP A 14 20.57 9.75 -23.04
C ASP A 14 20.16 11.12 -23.62
N SER A 15 19.00 11.67 -23.20
CA SER A 15 18.55 12.99 -23.66
C SER A 15 19.44 14.13 -23.16
N ASP A 16 19.48 15.26 -23.86
CA ASP A 16 20.26 16.45 -23.45
C ASP A 16 19.62 17.25 -22.28
N LYS A 17 18.59 16.70 -21.64
CA LYS A 17 17.94 17.34 -20.48
C LYS A 17 18.87 17.34 -19.27
N SER A 18 18.71 18.33 -18.40
CA SER A 18 19.47 18.39 -17.15
C SER A 18 19.19 17.16 -16.26
N PRO A 19 20.16 16.68 -15.46
CA PRO A 19 19.97 15.52 -14.58
C PRO A 19 18.77 15.69 -13.63
N GLY A 20 18.58 16.89 -13.07
CA GLY A 20 17.44 17.18 -12.22
C GLY A 20 16.08 16.99 -12.91
N PHE A 21 15.97 17.38 -14.18
CA PHE A 21 14.77 17.14 -14.97
C PHE A 21 14.52 15.64 -15.18
N LYS A 22 15.55 14.88 -15.55
CA LYS A 22 15.48 13.43 -15.75
C LYS A 22 15.01 12.73 -14.46
N PHE A 23 15.53 13.15 -13.31
CA PHE A 23 15.17 12.58 -12.02
C PHE A 23 13.69 12.78 -11.71
N ALA A 24 13.19 14.00 -11.87
CA ALA A 24 11.78 14.32 -11.64
C ALA A 24 10.85 13.55 -12.59
N GLU A 25 11.18 13.50 -13.89
CA GLU A 25 10.39 12.78 -14.89
C GLU A 25 10.26 11.28 -14.56
N GLN A 26 11.36 10.65 -14.15
CA GLN A 26 11.38 9.24 -13.77
C GLN A 26 10.61 8.98 -12.46
N GLU A 27 10.70 9.89 -11.49
CA GLU A 27 9.98 9.79 -10.22
C GLU A 27 8.46 9.91 -10.38
N ILE A 28 7.99 10.79 -11.28
CA ILE A 28 6.57 10.94 -11.58
C ILE A 28 6.02 9.69 -12.29
N ARG A 29 6.82 9.08 -13.16
CA ARG A 29 6.46 7.83 -13.86
C ARG A 29 6.45 6.59 -12.96
N GLY A 30 6.90 6.71 -11.71
CA GLY A 30 6.93 5.61 -10.75
C GLY A 30 7.99 4.55 -11.08
N ILE A 31 9.08 4.92 -11.76
CA ILE A 31 10.18 4.00 -12.01
C ILE A 31 10.79 3.59 -10.65
N PRO A 32 10.87 2.29 -10.31
CA PRO A 32 11.25 1.87 -8.95
C PRO A 32 12.68 2.26 -8.55
N LEU A 33 13.62 2.09 -9.47
CA LEU A 33 15.04 2.37 -9.27
C LEU A 33 15.59 3.27 -10.35
N ARG A 34 16.46 4.19 -9.94
CA ARG A 34 17.29 5.00 -10.83
C ARG A 34 18.75 4.66 -10.58
N ILE A 35 19.51 4.40 -11.63
CA ILE A 35 20.95 4.15 -11.54
C ILE A 35 21.66 5.40 -12.07
N GLU A 36 22.42 6.05 -11.19
CA GLU A 36 23.23 7.24 -11.49
C GLU A 36 24.68 6.79 -11.70
N ILE A 37 25.31 7.27 -12.77
CA ILE A 37 26.72 7.00 -13.06
C ILE A 37 27.36 8.24 -13.69
N GLY A 38 28.38 8.79 -13.02
CA GLY A 38 29.18 9.90 -13.50
C GLY A 38 30.62 9.51 -13.85
N PRO A 39 31.43 10.44 -14.39
CA PRO A 39 32.84 10.17 -14.71
C PRO A 39 33.67 9.69 -13.51
N LYS A 40 33.45 10.27 -12.33
CA LYS A 40 34.15 9.87 -11.09
C LYS A 40 33.77 8.46 -10.62
N ASP A 41 32.51 8.07 -10.79
CA ASP A 41 32.04 6.73 -10.41
C ASP A 41 32.60 5.68 -11.39
N MET A 42 32.72 6.04 -12.68
CA MET A 42 33.36 5.22 -13.70
C MET A 42 34.84 4.95 -13.41
N GLU A 43 35.60 5.96 -12.97
CA GLU A 43 37.00 5.81 -12.55
C GLU A 43 37.13 4.81 -11.39
N LYS A 44 36.18 4.83 -10.46
CA LYS A 44 36.11 3.95 -9.30
C LYS A 44 35.41 2.61 -9.57
N LYS A 45 34.86 2.41 -10.78
CA LYS A 45 34.05 1.25 -11.17
C LYS A 45 32.85 1.03 -10.25
N GLU A 46 32.20 2.11 -9.82
CA GLU A 46 30.99 2.11 -9.00
C GLU A 46 29.83 2.84 -9.68
N CYS A 47 28.64 2.72 -9.12
CA CYS A 47 27.45 3.50 -9.49
C CYS A 47 26.52 3.66 -8.29
N VAL A 48 25.52 4.52 -8.40
CA VAL A 48 24.57 4.78 -7.31
C VAL A 48 23.18 4.32 -7.70
N ILE A 49 22.61 3.39 -6.94
CA ILE A 49 21.20 2.99 -7.02
C ILE A 49 20.39 3.92 -6.12
N VAL A 50 19.33 4.53 -6.65
CA VAL A 50 18.39 5.38 -5.92
C VAL A 50 17.02 4.74 -5.91
N ARG A 51 16.46 4.55 -4.71
CA ARG A 51 15.10 4.03 -4.51
C ARG A 51 14.05 5.11 -4.66
N ARG A 52 12.95 4.81 -5.35
CA ARG A 52 11.83 5.75 -5.51
C ARG A 52 11.03 5.98 -4.23
N ASP A 53 10.83 4.95 -3.43
CA ASP A 53 9.91 4.98 -2.28
C ASP A 53 10.48 5.67 -1.04
N THR A 54 11.81 5.63 -0.86
CA THR A 54 12.50 6.24 0.28
C THR A 54 13.50 7.32 -0.11
N ARG A 55 13.89 7.42 -1.39
CA ARG A 55 15.02 8.24 -1.89
C ARG A 55 16.38 7.82 -1.33
N GLU A 56 16.48 6.63 -0.74
CA GLU A 56 17.74 6.04 -0.30
C GLU A 56 18.69 5.88 -1.49
N LYS A 57 19.96 6.28 -1.28
CA LYS A 57 21.04 6.13 -2.26
C LYS A 57 22.01 5.05 -1.79
N ILE A 58 22.35 4.12 -2.68
CA ILE A 58 23.20 2.97 -2.39
C ILE A 58 24.31 2.93 -3.43
N THR A 59 25.53 3.21 -3.01
CA THR A 59 26.71 3.05 -3.87
C THR A 59 27.05 1.57 -3.98
N VAL A 60 27.22 1.08 -5.21
CA VAL A 60 27.51 -0.33 -5.50
C VAL A 60 28.62 -0.45 -6.55
N PRO A 61 29.53 -1.43 -6.42
CA PRO A 61 30.46 -1.78 -7.49
C PRO A 61 29.72 -2.21 -8.76
N LEU A 62 30.23 -1.83 -9.93
CA LEU A 62 29.65 -2.22 -11.23
C LEU A 62 29.66 -3.73 -11.46
N SER A 63 30.56 -4.47 -10.82
CA SER A 63 30.61 -5.94 -10.85
C SER A 63 29.42 -6.60 -10.14
N GLU A 64 28.85 -5.94 -9.13
CA GLU A 64 27.76 -6.47 -8.31
C GLU A 64 26.39 -5.88 -8.68
N LEU A 65 26.35 -4.95 -9.64
CA LEU A 65 25.17 -4.17 -9.97
C LEU A 65 23.91 -5.01 -10.20
N SER A 66 24.00 -6.10 -10.97
CA SER A 66 22.84 -6.93 -11.28
C SER A 66 22.23 -7.58 -10.04
N VAL A 67 23.08 -8.16 -9.19
CA VAL A 67 22.67 -8.80 -7.93
C VAL A 67 22.04 -7.77 -7.01
N ARG A 68 22.71 -6.62 -6.83
CA ARG A 68 22.24 -5.54 -5.95
C ARG A 68 20.91 -4.94 -6.43
N VAL A 69 20.69 -4.81 -7.75
CA VAL A 69 19.41 -4.37 -8.29
C VAL A 69 18.29 -5.35 -7.93
N GLY A 70 18.52 -6.65 -8.06
CA GLY A 70 17.55 -7.69 -7.68
C GLY A 70 17.20 -7.66 -6.18
N GLU A 71 18.21 -7.54 -5.32
CA GLU A 71 18.03 -7.43 -3.86
C GLU A 71 17.23 -6.18 -3.50
N VAL A 72 17.59 -5.03 -4.08
CA VAL A 72 16.94 -3.75 -3.76
C VAL A 72 15.50 -3.73 -4.24
N LEU A 73 15.18 -4.28 -5.42
CA LEU A 73 13.80 -4.42 -5.90
C LEU A 73 12.96 -5.32 -4.98
N THR A 74 13.52 -6.46 -4.56
CA THR A 74 12.85 -7.40 -3.66
C THR A 74 12.57 -6.74 -2.30
N ARG A 75 13.56 -6.06 -1.73
CA ARG A 75 13.43 -5.32 -0.47
C ARG A 75 12.40 -4.20 -0.60
N MET A 76 12.46 -3.42 -1.68
CA MET A 76 11.52 -2.32 -1.92
C MET A 76 10.07 -2.82 -1.97
N GLN A 77 9.82 -3.94 -2.65
CA GLN A 77 8.49 -4.54 -2.69
C GLN A 77 8.02 -4.95 -1.29
N ALA A 78 8.88 -5.63 -0.52
CA ALA A 78 8.56 -6.06 0.85
C ALA A 78 8.26 -4.87 1.77
N ASP A 79 9.08 -3.82 1.73
CA ASP A 79 8.93 -2.59 2.53
C ASP A 79 7.63 -1.85 2.18
N MET A 80 7.30 -1.74 0.89
CA MET A 80 6.05 -1.13 0.42
C MET A 80 4.83 -1.93 0.88
N LEU A 81 4.87 -3.26 0.74
CA LEU A 81 3.79 -4.14 1.17
C LEU A 81 3.59 -4.07 2.69
N ALA A 82 4.66 -4.11 3.47
CA ALA A 82 4.59 -4.00 4.93
C ALA A 82 3.98 -2.66 5.38
N ARG A 83 4.38 -1.54 4.75
CA ARG A 83 3.77 -0.23 5.02
C ARG A 83 2.28 -0.19 4.66
N ALA A 84 1.90 -0.74 3.51
CA ALA A 84 0.50 -0.80 3.08
C ALA A 84 -0.35 -1.65 4.02
N LYS A 85 0.15 -2.82 4.45
CA LYS A 85 -0.51 -3.69 5.43
C LYS A 85 -0.71 -2.97 6.76
N LYS A 86 0.35 -2.36 7.30
CA LYS A 86 0.26 -1.58 8.53
C LYS A 86 -0.76 -0.45 8.42
N HIS A 87 -0.77 0.26 7.29
CA HIS A 87 -1.75 1.31 7.05
C HIS A 87 -3.19 0.76 7.04
N LEU A 88 -3.43 -0.36 6.35
CA LEU A 88 -4.74 -1.02 6.35
C LEU A 88 -5.17 -1.45 7.76
N GLU A 89 -4.26 -2.08 8.52
CA GLU A 89 -4.50 -2.55 9.88
C GLU A 89 -4.83 -1.39 10.83
N THR A 90 -4.03 -0.31 10.82
CA THR A 90 -4.26 0.85 11.70
C THR A 90 -5.48 1.67 11.31
N HIS A 91 -6.00 1.50 10.09
CA HIS A 91 -7.23 2.13 9.60
C HIS A 91 -8.39 1.12 9.50
N THR A 92 -8.29 -0.01 10.21
CA THR A 92 -9.38 -0.96 10.39
C THR A 92 -9.77 -1.00 11.86
N TYR A 93 -10.96 -0.46 12.14
CA TYR A 93 -11.49 -0.32 13.50
C TYR A 93 -12.48 -1.44 13.81
N ARG A 94 -12.86 -1.56 15.08
CA ARG A 94 -13.87 -2.52 15.56
C ARG A 94 -14.98 -1.73 16.25
N ALA A 95 -16.23 -2.13 16.04
CA ALA A 95 -17.38 -1.58 16.75
C ALA A 95 -18.25 -2.70 17.30
N ALA A 96 -18.46 -2.70 18.62
CA ALA A 96 -19.25 -3.70 19.34
C ALA A 96 -20.74 -3.33 19.46
N ASN A 97 -21.06 -2.04 19.34
CA ASN A 97 -22.40 -1.48 19.44
C ASN A 97 -22.61 -0.36 18.39
N LYS A 98 -23.82 0.19 18.37
CA LYS A 98 -24.24 1.17 17.37
C LYS A 98 -23.51 2.50 17.57
N GLU A 99 -23.29 2.90 18.81
CA GLU A 99 -22.65 4.15 19.20
C GLU A 99 -21.19 4.18 18.73
N GLU A 100 -20.43 3.11 19.00
CA GLU A 100 -19.05 2.94 18.50
C GLU A 100 -18.99 2.91 16.97
N PHE A 101 -19.98 2.30 16.33
CA PHE A 101 -20.03 2.22 14.86
C PHE A 101 -20.26 3.59 14.23
N GLU A 102 -21.21 4.35 14.79
CA GLU A 102 -21.49 5.71 14.36
C GLU A 102 -20.30 6.63 14.60
N GLU A 103 -19.69 6.56 15.79
CA GLU A 103 -18.51 7.35 16.14
C GLU A 103 -17.33 7.04 15.23
N ALA A 104 -17.08 5.76 14.95
CA ALA A 104 -16.05 5.36 14.01
C ALA A 104 -16.25 6.07 12.66
N PHE A 105 -17.46 6.09 12.09
CA PHE A 105 -17.67 6.74 10.79
C PHE A 105 -17.80 8.28 10.81
N LYS A 106 -17.75 8.95 11.97
CA LYS A 106 -17.63 10.42 12.01
C LYS A 106 -16.22 10.88 11.66
N GLU A 107 -15.20 10.19 12.19
CA GLU A 107 -13.79 10.58 12.03
C GLU A 107 -13.02 9.73 11.01
N THR A 108 -13.50 8.52 10.71
CA THR A 108 -12.69 7.50 10.02
C THR A 108 -12.69 7.59 8.49
N LYS A 109 -11.50 7.42 7.91
CA LYS A 109 -11.23 7.23 6.46
C LYS A 109 -10.89 5.78 6.07
N GLY A 110 -11.30 4.81 6.87
CA GLY A 110 -10.95 3.39 6.76
C GLY A 110 -12.15 2.45 6.88
N PHE A 111 -11.90 1.24 7.38
CA PHE A 111 -12.93 0.20 7.54
C PHE A 111 -13.33 0.00 8.99
N VAL A 112 -14.57 -0.43 9.23
CA VAL A 112 -15.05 -0.82 10.56
C VAL A 112 -15.53 -2.27 10.50
N LYS A 113 -14.96 -3.13 11.35
CA LYS A 113 -15.44 -4.49 11.58
C LYS A 113 -16.58 -4.44 12.59
N ALA A 114 -17.76 -4.96 12.21
CA ALA A 114 -18.90 -5.03 13.10
C ALA A 114 -19.74 -6.29 12.83
N MET A 115 -20.45 -6.73 13.87
CA MET A 115 -21.30 -7.92 13.81
C MET A 115 -22.64 -7.61 13.15
N TRP A 116 -23.09 -8.51 12.28
CA TRP A 116 -24.29 -8.36 11.46
C TRP A 116 -25.18 -9.60 11.52
N CYS A 117 -26.50 -9.40 11.52
CA CYS A 117 -27.50 -10.46 11.61
C CYS A 117 -27.74 -11.24 10.30
N GLY A 118 -27.18 -10.78 9.18
CA GLY A 118 -27.42 -11.39 7.86
C GLY A 118 -28.69 -10.91 7.15
N ASP A 119 -29.35 -9.89 7.70
CA ASP A 119 -30.60 -9.35 7.16
C ASP A 119 -30.34 -8.11 6.31
N ARG A 120 -30.82 -8.14 5.07
CA ARG A 120 -30.69 -7.05 4.11
C ARG A 120 -31.30 -5.74 4.62
N ALA A 121 -32.39 -5.81 5.39
CA ALA A 121 -33.00 -4.61 5.95
C ALA A 121 -32.03 -3.84 6.89
N CYS A 122 -31.15 -4.56 7.59
CA CYS A 122 -30.12 -3.92 8.43
C CYS A 122 -29.00 -3.30 7.59
N GLU A 123 -28.64 -3.91 6.47
CA GLU A 123 -27.63 -3.36 5.56
C GLU A 123 -28.13 -2.07 4.88
N GLU A 124 -29.37 -2.08 4.38
CA GLU A 124 -30.00 -0.90 3.77
C GLU A 124 -30.10 0.25 4.79
N LYS A 125 -30.53 -0.05 6.02
CA LYS A 125 -30.59 0.95 7.10
C LYS A 125 -29.22 1.54 7.46
N ILE A 126 -28.16 0.72 7.51
CA ILE A 126 -26.79 1.22 7.73
C ILE A 126 -26.37 2.16 6.59
N LYS A 127 -26.70 1.80 5.35
CA LYS A 127 -26.40 2.62 4.17
C LYS A 127 -27.12 3.96 4.21
N GLU A 128 -28.40 3.97 4.56
CA GLU A 128 -29.20 5.19 4.66
C GLU A 128 -28.72 6.11 5.77
N LEU A 129 -28.40 5.57 6.96
CA LEU A 129 -28.01 6.36 8.13
C LEU A 129 -26.58 6.89 8.04
N TYR A 130 -25.65 6.10 7.49
CA TYR A 130 -24.22 6.37 7.60
C TYR A 130 -23.50 6.54 6.25
N GLY A 131 -24.17 6.30 5.12
CA GLY A 131 -23.54 6.33 3.80
C GLY A 131 -22.50 5.23 3.61
N VAL A 132 -22.65 4.13 4.34
CA VAL A 132 -21.68 3.03 4.44
C VAL A 132 -22.29 1.75 3.89
N SER A 133 -21.52 0.97 3.12
CA SER A 133 -21.96 -0.35 2.64
C SER A 133 -21.07 -1.46 3.17
N SER A 134 -21.61 -2.68 3.18
CA SER A 134 -20.83 -3.87 3.44
C SER A 134 -19.79 -4.07 2.32
N ARG A 135 -18.61 -4.56 2.70
CA ARG A 135 -17.48 -4.78 1.77
C ARG A 135 -17.27 -6.26 1.54
N CYS A 136 -17.07 -6.98 2.63
CA CYS A 136 -16.91 -8.42 2.60
C CYS A 136 -17.24 -9.04 3.95
N ILE A 137 -17.60 -10.32 3.91
CA ILE A 137 -17.56 -11.24 5.05
C ILE A 137 -16.22 -11.97 4.93
N PRO A 138 -15.24 -11.71 5.82
CA PRO A 138 -13.95 -12.38 5.74
C PRO A 138 -14.07 -13.86 6.11
N PHE A 139 -13.16 -14.68 5.58
CA PHE A 139 -13.09 -16.10 5.89
C PHE A 139 -12.78 -16.32 7.38
N GLU A 140 -11.80 -15.59 7.90
CA GLU A 140 -11.50 -15.56 9.34
C GLU A 140 -12.50 -14.64 10.04
N GLN A 141 -13.27 -15.22 10.97
CA GLN A 141 -14.33 -14.53 11.70
C GLN A 141 -13.88 -14.27 13.13
N GLU A 142 -14.02 -13.02 13.59
CA GLU A 142 -13.85 -12.65 14.99
C GLU A 142 -15.24 -12.38 15.60
N GLN A 143 -15.45 -12.78 16.85
CA GLN A 143 -16.67 -12.43 17.56
C GLN A 143 -16.47 -11.14 18.36
N ILE A 144 -16.78 -10.00 17.73
CA ILE A 144 -16.66 -8.66 18.34
C ILE A 144 -17.82 -8.39 19.30
N SER A 145 -19.01 -8.90 18.98
CA SER A 145 -20.24 -8.78 19.76
C SER A 145 -21.14 -10.01 19.53
N LYS A 146 -22.13 -10.21 20.39
CA LYS A 146 -23.19 -11.24 20.20
C LYS A 146 -24.35 -10.73 19.35
N THR A 147 -24.47 -9.41 19.19
CA THR A 147 -25.63 -8.74 18.60
C THR A 147 -25.26 -7.96 17.35
N CYS A 148 -26.24 -7.75 16.48
CA CYS A 148 -26.10 -6.98 15.27
C CYS A 148 -25.99 -5.49 15.59
N VAL A 149 -24.97 -4.84 15.02
CA VAL A 149 -24.66 -3.42 15.22
C VAL A 149 -25.81 -2.48 14.82
N CYS A 150 -26.73 -2.94 13.95
CA CYS A 150 -27.88 -2.16 13.50
C CYS A 150 -29.15 -2.36 14.34
N CYS A 151 -29.52 -3.62 14.63
CA CYS A 151 -30.83 -3.95 15.22
C CYS A 151 -30.79 -4.64 16.59
N GLY A 152 -29.61 -4.93 17.14
CA GLY A 152 -29.47 -5.59 18.44
C GLY A 152 -29.86 -7.08 18.49
N ARG A 153 -30.46 -7.65 17.43
CA ARG A 153 -30.73 -9.09 17.32
C ARG A 153 -29.43 -9.92 17.27
N PRO A 154 -29.45 -11.23 17.56
CA PRO A 154 -28.27 -12.09 17.46
C PRO A 154 -27.57 -11.96 16.10
N ALA A 155 -26.24 -11.75 16.14
CA ALA A 155 -25.43 -11.64 14.94
C ALA A 155 -24.98 -13.00 14.43
N LYS A 156 -24.80 -13.12 13.11
CA LYS A 156 -24.35 -14.34 12.44
C LYS A 156 -22.93 -14.25 11.91
N LYS A 157 -22.52 -13.06 11.45
CA LYS A 157 -21.23 -12.84 10.78
C LYS A 157 -20.64 -11.49 11.17
N MET A 158 -19.31 -11.44 11.24
CA MET A 158 -18.55 -10.20 11.23
C MET A 158 -18.39 -9.73 9.78
N VAL A 159 -18.58 -8.43 9.56
CA VAL A 159 -18.53 -7.78 8.25
C VAL A 159 -17.60 -6.58 8.30
N TYR A 160 -16.85 -6.35 7.23
CA TYR A 160 -16.15 -5.08 7.00
C TYR A 160 -17.11 -4.07 6.38
N TRP A 161 -17.24 -2.92 7.01
CA TRP A 161 -18.04 -1.79 6.56
C TRP A 161 -17.11 -0.65 6.13
N GLY A 162 -17.47 0.09 5.08
CA GLY A 162 -16.73 1.27 4.66
C GLY A 162 -17.55 2.19 3.76
N ARG A 163 -17.13 3.45 3.60
CA ARG A 163 -17.71 4.37 2.61
C ARG A 163 -17.20 4.00 1.21
N SER A 164 -18.08 4.03 0.21
CA SER A 164 -17.70 3.79 -1.19
C SER A 164 -17.38 5.11 -1.87
N TYR A 165 -16.42 5.06 -2.78
CA TYR A 165 -16.21 6.07 -3.81
C TYR A 165 -17.37 6.09 -4.79
#